data_AF-A0A9J6ZMJ1-F1
#
_entry.id   AF-A0A9J6ZMJ1-F1
#
_cell.length_a   1.000
_cell.length_b   1.000
_cell.length_c   1.000
_cell.angle_alpha   90.00
_cell.angle_beta   90.00
_cell.angle_gamma   90.00
#
_symmetry.space_group_name_H-M   'P 1'
#
loop_
_entity.id
_entity.type
_entity.pdbx_description
1 polymer ?
#
loop_
_entity_poly.entity_id
_entity_poly.type
_entity_poly.pdbx_seq_one_letter_code
_entity_poly.pdbx_strand_id
1 'polypeptide(L)'
;MDQFGKVDLSIYDNSWYHPGRNVLVRLLWYLVNVMFFINPLIPISGIKVFLLRLFGARIGEGVVIKPAVNIKYPWNLVVGNHTWIGEKVWIDNLAPVTIGNHCCLSQGAMILNGNHDYRKHSFDLMVCPVILEDGVWIGARAMVTPGVICKSHSVLGAMSMATGELEAYSVYQGVPAVKIRERSIKEAE
;
A
#
# COMPACT_ATOMS: atom_id res chain seq x y z
N MET A 1 40.97 12.92 -4.52
CA MET A 1 39.64 13.54 -4.48
C MET A 1 38.64 12.44 -4.20
N ASP A 2 38.22 12.27 -2.95
CA ASP A 2 37.02 11.47 -2.64
C ASP A 2 36.10 12.42 -1.86
N GLN A 3 35.30 13.19 -2.62
CA GLN A 3 34.50 14.31 -2.11
C GLN A 3 33.07 13.86 -1.72
N PHE A 4 32.82 12.55 -1.70
CA PHE A 4 31.52 11.95 -1.44
C PHE A 4 31.58 11.01 -0.22
N GLY A 5 30.60 11.13 0.67
CA GLY A 5 30.40 10.18 1.77
C GLY A 5 30.06 8.77 1.23
N LYS A 6 30.27 7.75 2.07
CA LYS A 6 30.07 6.33 1.71
C LYS A 6 29.02 5.70 2.63
N VAL A 7 28.05 4.99 2.08
CA VAL A 7 27.09 4.23 2.89
C VAL A 7 27.81 3.09 3.61
N ASP A 8 27.53 2.92 4.90
CA ASP A 8 27.97 1.81 5.73
C ASP A 8 26.75 1.19 6.41
N LEU A 9 26.28 0.06 5.87
CA LEU A 9 25.10 -0.64 6.41
C LEU A 9 25.41 -1.41 7.71
N SER A 10 26.68 -1.53 8.12
CA SER A 10 27.04 -2.19 9.39
C SER A 10 26.63 -1.35 10.60
N ILE A 11 26.46 -0.04 10.41
CA ILE A 11 25.99 0.91 11.43
C ILE A 11 24.51 1.30 11.26
N TYR A 12 23.74 0.53 10.48
CA TYR A 12 22.30 0.75 10.29
C TYR A 12 21.55 0.73 11.64
N ASP A 13 20.73 1.74 11.88
CA ASP A 13 19.93 1.85 13.11
C ASP A 13 18.43 1.94 12.80
N ASN A 14 17.67 1.01 13.35
CA ASN A 14 16.21 1.02 13.39
C ASN A 14 15.64 0.76 14.78
N SER A 15 16.43 1.01 15.83
CA SER A 15 16.02 0.83 17.23
C SER A 15 14.75 1.63 17.58
N TRP A 16 14.54 2.77 16.92
CA TRP A 16 13.33 3.59 17.04
C TRP A 16 12.08 2.95 16.44
N TYR A 17 12.24 2.04 15.47
CA TYR A 17 11.13 1.47 14.72
C TYR A 17 10.57 0.22 15.41
N HIS A 18 9.30 0.32 15.79
CA HIS A 18 8.57 -0.79 16.36
C HIS A 18 7.47 -1.27 15.39
N PRO A 19 7.53 -2.52 14.90
CA PRO A 19 6.55 -3.03 13.92
C PRO A 19 5.16 -3.31 14.53
N GLY A 20 4.87 -2.86 15.75
CA GLY A 20 3.57 -2.93 16.41
C GLY A 20 3.20 -4.25 17.10
N ARG A 21 3.71 -5.41 16.62
CA ARG A 21 3.45 -6.73 17.25
C ARG A 21 4.74 -7.49 17.56
N ASN A 22 4.65 -8.38 18.55
CA ASN A 22 5.78 -9.23 18.94
C ASN A 22 6.21 -10.19 17.82
N VAL A 23 7.39 -10.79 17.97
CA VAL A 23 8.01 -11.67 16.95
C VAL A 23 7.10 -12.85 16.61
N LEU A 24 6.46 -13.48 17.60
CA LEU A 24 5.62 -14.66 17.38
C LEU A 24 4.43 -14.34 16.47
N VAL A 25 3.71 -13.25 16.74
CA VAL A 25 2.58 -12.82 15.90
C VAL A 25 3.03 -12.49 14.48
N ARG A 26 4.20 -11.87 14.31
CA ARG A 26 4.78 -11.59 13.00
C ARG A 26 5.14 -12.86 12.23
N LEU A 27 5.70 -13.86 12.90
CA LEU A 27 6.01 -15.17 12.31
C LEU A 27 4.74 -15.92 11.89
N LEU A 28 3.74 -15.94 12.77
CA LEU A 28 2.43 -16.53 12.45
C LEU A 28 1.78 -15.83 11.26
N TRP A 29 1.81 -14.50 11.23
CA TRP A 29 1.29 -13.74 10.09
C TRP A 29 2.05 -14.05 8.81
N TYR A 30 3.38 -14.13 8.85
CA TYR A 30 4.18 -14.48 7.68
C TYR A 30 3.73 -15.80 7.06
N LEU A 31 3.52 -16.84 7.88
CA LEU A 31 3.01 -18.13 7.42
C LEU A 31 1.59 -18.01 6.82
N VAL A 32 0.68 -17.31 7.49
CA VAL A 32 -0.68 -17.06 6.99
C VAL A 32 -0.67 -16.31 5.66
N ASN A 33 0.15 -15.27 5.54
CA ASN A 33 0.31 -14.47 4.33
C ASN A 33 0.81 -15.32 3.16
N VAL A 34 1.83 -16.16 3.38
CA VAL A 34 2.34 -17.09 2.35
C VAL A 34 1.26 -18.09 1.92
N MET A 35 0.56 -18.72 2.87
CA MET A 35 -0.40 -19.79 2.58
C MET A 35 -1.72 -19.32 1.95
N PHE A 36 -2.23 -18.15 2.36
CA PHE A 36 -3.59 -17.71 2.00
C PHE A 36 -3.64 -16.48 1.09
N PHE A 37 -2.60 -15.63 1.08
CA PHE A 37 -2.62 -14.37 0.34
C PHE A 37 -1.73 -14.45 -0.91
N ILE A 38 -0.46 -14.81 -0.72
CA ILE A 38 0.51 -14.95 -1.82
C ILE A 38 0.20 -16.20 -2.66
N ASN A 39 -0.31 -17.25 -2.04
CA ASN A 39 -0.71 -18.47 -2.74
C ASN A 39 -1.84 -18.19 -3.75
N PRO A 40 -1.61 -18.39 -5.06
CA PRO A 40 -2.61 -18.12 -6.10
C PRO A 40 -3.82 -19.08 -6.05
N LEU A 41 -3.69 -20.22 -5.35
CA LEU A 41 -4.72 -21.25 -5.30
C LEU A 41 -5.91 -20.90 -4.39
N ILE A 42 -5.84 -19.81 -3.62
CA ILE A 42 -6.90 -19.40 -2.69
C ILE A 42 -7.59 -18.12 -3.19
N PRO A 43 -8.64 -18.23 -4.04
CA PRO A 43 -9.37 -17.08 -4.58
C PRO A 43 -10.49 -16.56 -3.66
N ILE A 44 -10.65 -17.14 -2.47
CA ILE A 44 -11.80 -16.87 -1.59
C ILE A 44 -11.55 -15.62 -0.75
N SER A 45 -12.23 -14.52 -1.08
CA SER A 45 -12.08 -13.24 -0.37
C SER A 45 -12.53 -13.33 1.10
N GLY A 46 -13.60 -14.06 1.40
CA GLY A 46 -14.12 -14.19 2.78
C GLY A 46 -13.09 -14.75 3.78
N ILE A 47 -12.33 -15.78 3.37
CA ILE A 47 -11.26 -16.35 4.21
C ILE A 47 -10.15 -15.32 4.46
N LYS A 48 -9.73 -14.60 3.42
CA LYS A 48 -8.70 -13.56 3.54
C LYS A 48 -9.15 -12.42 4.44
N VAL A 49 -10.39 -11.95 4.29
CA VAL A 49 -10.97 -10.90 5.14
C VAL A 49 -11.04 -11.35 6.60
N PHE A 50 -11.49 -12.58 6.86
CA PHE A 50 -11.52 -13.16 8.20
C PHE A 50 -10.12 -13.20 8.83
N LEU A 51 -9.12 -13.72 8.11
CA LEU A 51 -7.73 -13.79 8.58
C LEU A 51 -7.13 -12.41 8.83
N LEU A 52 -7.37 -11.43 7.94
CA LEU A 52 -6.90 -10.06 8.14
C LEU A 52 -7.47 -9.45 9.43
N ARG A 53 -8.77 -9.61 9.66
CA ARG A 53 -9.44 -9.13 10.89
C ARG A 53 -8.88 -9.82 12.14
N LEU A 54 -8.66 -11.13 12.08
CA LEU A 54 -8.04 -11.90 13.17
C LEU A 54 -6.65 -11.36 13.54
N PHE A 55 -5.86 -10.93 12.56
CA PHE A 55 -4.53 -10.34 12.75
C PHE A 55 -4.55 -8.81 12.99
N GLY A 56 -5.73 -8.22 13.19
CA GLY A 56 -5.89 -6.84 13.65
C GLY A 56 -6.12 -5.79 12.56
N ALA A 57 -6.32 -6.18 11.30
CA ALA A 57 -6.76 -5.24 10.28
C ALA A 57 -8.23 -4.84 10.49
N ARG A 58 -8.57 -3.60 10.08
CA ARG A 58 -9.95 -3.14 10.02
C ARG A 58 -10.42 -3.21 8.58
N ILE A 59 -11.29 -4.17 8.26
CA ILE A 59 -11.75 -4.44 6.90
C ILE A 59 -13.27 -4.31 6.85
N GLY A 60 -13.78 -3.49 5.94
CA GLY A 60 -15.20 -3.24 5.71
C GLY A 60 -15.95 -4.41 5.05
N GLU A 61 -17.20 -4.14 4.67
CA GLU A 61 -18.10 -5.08 4.02
C GLU A 61 -17.85 -5.15 2.52
N GLY A 62 -18.15 -6.29 1.89
CA GLY A 62 -18.05 -6.43 0.43
C GLY A 62 -16.64 -6.27 -0.17
N VAL A 63 -15.59 -6.34 0.65
CA VAL A 63 -14.19 -6.23 0.17
C VAL A 63 -13.80 -7.47 -0.63
N VAL A 64 -13.25 -7.24 -1.82
CA VAL A 64 -12.76 -8.30 -2.72
C VAL A 64 -11.24 -8.30 -2.72
N ILE A 65 -10.63 -9.45 -2.38
CA ILE A 65 -9.17 -9.62 -2.32
C ILE A 65 -8.77 -10.77 -3.24
N LYS A 66 -8.19 -10.43 -4.37
CA LYS A 66 -7.74 -11.38 -5.39
C LYS A 66 -6.54 -12.22 -4.93
N PRO A 67 -6.23 -13.33 -5.60
CA PRO A 67 -5.04 -14.15 -5.29
C PRO A 67 -3.72 -13.40 -5.46
N ALA A 68 -2.66 -13.95 -4.87
CA ALA A 68 -1.30 -13.43 -4.95
C ALA A 68 -1.09 -12.02 -4.38
N VAL A 69 -1.97 -11.56 -3.49
CA VAL A 69 -1.78 -10.30 -2.75
C VAL A 69 -0.75 -10.50 -1.66
N ASN A 70 0.05 -9.47 -1.35
CA ASN A 70 1.00 -9.50 -0.24
C ASN A 70 0.76 -8.33 0.71
N ILE A 71 0.56 -8.61 2.00
CA ILE A 71 0.31 -7.59 3.03
C ILE A 71 1.32 -7.78 4.16
N LYS A 72 2.10 -6.75 4.47
CA LYS A 72 3.20 -6.84 5.43
C LYS A 72 2.73 -6.99 6.89
N TYR A 73 1.89 -6.08 7.36
CA TYR A 73 1.45 -5.98 8.76
C TYR A 73 -0.06 -5.65 8.86
N PRO A 74 -0.96 -6.64 9.02
CA PRO A 74 -2.41 -6.42 9.01
C PRO A 74 -2.90 -5.40 10.03
N TRP A 75 -2.29 -5.35 11.22
CA TRP A 75 -2.64 -4.38 12.27
C TRP A 75 -2.40 -2.91 11.90
N ASN A 76 -1.69 -2.64 10.80
CA ASN A 76 -1.52 -1.30 10.23
C ASN A 76 -2.45 -1.03 9.03
N LEU A 77 -3.38 -1.95 8.70
CA LEU A 77 -4.22 -1.86 7.52
C LEU A 77 -5.68 -1.53 7.89
N VAL A 78 -6.20 -0.50 7.22
CA VAL A 78 -7.63 -0.17 7.18
C VAL A 78 -8.11 -0.21 5.73
N VAL A 79 -9.21 -0.91 5.47
CA VAL A 79 -9.87 -0.98 4.17
C VAL A 79 -11.36 -0.76 4.36
N GLY A 80 -11.93 0.22 3.66
CA GLY A 80 -13.35 0.54 3.67
C GLY A 80 -14.21 -0.46 2.90
N ASN A 81 -15.51 -0.16 2.83
CA ASN A 81 -16.51 -1.02 2.22
C ASN A 81 -16.38 -1.07 0.69
N HIS A 82 -16.73 -2.20 0.09
CA HIS A 82 -16.82 -2.41 -1.35
C HIS A 82 -15.53 -2.08 -2.12
N THR A 83 -14.38 -2.20 -1.45
CA THR A 83 -13.05 -1.97 -2.04
C THR A 83 -12.49 -3.24 -2.66
N TRP A 84 -11.84 -3.10 -3.81
CA TRP A 84 -11.25 -4.18 -4.58
C TRP A 84 -9.72 -4.11 -4.56
N ILE A 85 -9.08 -5.23 -4.21
CA ILE A 85 -7.63 -5.41 -4.22
C ILE A 85 -7.30 -6.49 -5.25
N GLY A 86 -6.71 -6.07 -6.36
CA GLY A 86 -6.37 -6.89 -7.52
C GLY A 86 -5.20 -7.84 -7.27
N GLU A 87 -4.98 -8.74 -8.23
CA GLU A 87 -3.94 -9.76 -8.13
C GLU A 87 -2.56 -9.12 -8.01
N LYS A 88 -1.66 -9.72 -7.22
CA LYS A 88 -0.25 -9.26 -7.10
C LYS A 88 -0.09 -7.86 -6.52
N VAL A 89 -1.13 -7.27 -5.93
CA VAL A 89 -0.99 -6.03 -5.18
C VAL A 89 -0.09 -6.27 -3.97
N TRP A 90 0.87 -5.38 -3.74
CA TRP A 90 1.73 -5.40 -2.57
C TRP A 90 1.46 -4.18 -1.70
N ILE A 91 1.08 -4.43 -0.45
CA ILE A 91 0.88 -3.41 0.58
C ILE A 91 2.02 -3.56 1.60
N ASP A 92 3.05 -2.73 1.47
CA ASP A 92 4.23 -2.72 2.35
C ASP A 92 4.03 -1.77 3.53
N ASN A 93 3.07 -2.13 4.39
CA ASN A 93 2.57 -1.25 5.44
C ASN A 93 3.41 -1.26 6.74
N LEU A 94 4.66 -0.79 6.63
CA LEU A 94 5.53 -0.49 7.77
C LEU A 94 4.96 0.63 8.66
N ALA A 95 4.12 1.50 8.10
CA ALA A 95 3.30 2.49 8.81
C ALA A 95 1.81 2.25 8.50
N PRO A 96 0.87 3.04 9.04
CA PRO A 96 -0.54 2.90 8.69
C PRO A 96 -0.81 3.10 7.19
N VAL A 97 -1.59 2.18 6.61
CA VAL A 97 -2.24 2.34 5.29
C VAL A 97 -3.74 2.37 5.51
N THR A 98 -4.36 3.47 5.07
CA THR A 98 -5.83 3.61 5.07
C THR A 98 -6.32 3.63 3.64
N ILE A 99 -7.24 2.72 3.31
CA ILE A 99 -7.93 2.65 2.03
C ILE A 99 -9.41 2.85 2.30
N GLY A 100 -10.01 3.85 1.67
CA GLY A 100 -11.41 4.22 1.82
C GLY A 100 -12.40 3.20 1.25
N ASN A 101 -13.64 3.64 1.13
CA ASN A 101 -14.74 2.91 0.51
C ASN A 101 -14.65 2.98 -1.01
N HIS A 102 -15.14 1.95 -1.70
CA HIS A 102 -15.25 1.92 -3.16
C HIS A 102 -13.93 2.17 -3.90
N CYS A 103 -12.80 1.86 -3.28
CA CYS A 103 -11.50 1.98 -3.93
C CYS A 103 -11.22 0.77 -4.81
N CYS A 104 -10.37 0.97 -5.82
CA CYS A 104 -9.88 -0.13 -6.66
C CYS A 104 -8.36 -0.05 -6.76
N LEU A 105 -7.67 -1.08 -6.32
CA LEU A 105 -6.24 -1.26 -6.53
C LEU A 105 -6.09 -2.33 -7.60
N SER A 106 -5.74 -1.92 -8.82
CA SER A 106 -5.57 -2.83 -9.93
C SER A 106 -4.31 -3.68 -9.79
N GLN A 107 -4.25 -4.75 -10.57
CA GLN A 107 -3.24 -5.79 -10.47
C GLN A 107 -1.81 -5.26 -10.46
N GLY A 108 -1.00 -5.78 -9.54
CA GLY A 108 0.41 -5.42 -9.39
C GLY A 108 0.67 -4.03 -8.81
N ALA A 109 -0.36 -3.29 -8.37
CA ALA A 109 -0.14 -2.01 -7.71
C ALA A 109 0.68 -2.18 -6.41
N MET A 110 1.51 -1.18 -6.11
CA MET A 110 2.40 -1.19 -4.94
C MET A 110 2.06 0.01 -4.05
N ILE A 111 1.72 -0.26 -2.79
CA ILE A 111 1.45 0.75 -1.76
C ILE A 111 2.58 0.67 -0.73
N LEU A 112 3.43 1.69 -0.68
CA LEU A 112 4.72 1.64 0.02
C LEU A 112 4.76 2.67 1.15
N ASN A 113 5.06 2.24 2.38
CA ASN A 113 5.33 3.15 3.49
C ASN A 113 6.81 3.30 3.83
N GLY A 114 7.65 2.33 3.45
CA GLY A 114 9.08 2.32 3.75
C GLY A 114 9.92 3.10 2.75
N ASN A 115 10.93 3.79 3.26
CA ASN A 115 12.08 4.30 2.52
C ASN A 115 13.32 4.28 3.42
N HIS A 116 14.44 4.81 2.95
CA HIS A 116 15.64 5.02 3.73
C HIS A 116 16.15 6.45 3.59
N ASP A 117 16.75 7.00 4.64
CA ASP A 117 17.42 8.31 4.54
C ASP A 117 18.73 8.16 3.79
N TYR A 118 18.65 8.30 2.47
CA TYR A 118 19.79 8.17 1.55
C TYR A 118 20.87 9.23 1.75
N ARG A 119 20.66 10.22 2.64
CA ARG A 119 21.65 11.24 3.01
C ARG A 119 22.46 10.84 4.24
N LYS A 120 22.05 9.82 4.98
CA LYS A 120 22.80 9.29 6.13
C LYS A 120 23.76 8.19 5.70
N HIS A 121 24.94 8.19 6.32
CA HIS A 121 25.91 7.10 6.19
C HIS A 121 25.32 5.73 6.58
N SER A 122 24.46 5.69 7.60
CA SER A 122 23.83 4.47 8.11
C SER A 122 22.61 3.98 7.30
N PHE A 123 22.10 4.80 6.37
CA PHE A 123 20.94 4.47 5.52
C PHE A 123 19.70 4.02 6.33
N ASP A 124 19.42 4.72 7.43
CA ASP A 124 18.35 4.36 8.38
C ASP A 124 16.98 4.29 7.69
N LEU A 125 16.12 3.42 8.22
CA LEU A 125 14.72 3.32 7.80
C LEU A 125 14.00 4.67 7.98
N MET A 126 13.09 4.97 7.06
CA MET A 126 12.07 6.00 7.14
C MET A 126 10.71 5.37 6.88
N VAL A 127 9.67 5.79 7.61
CA VAL A 127 8.31 5.34 7.33
C VAL A 127 7.34 6.52 7.33
N CYS A 128 6.45 6.56 6.34
CA CYS A 128 5.37 7.54 6.26
C CYS A 128 4.05 6.83 5.92
N PRO A 129 2.91 7.21 6.53
CA PRO A 129 1.62 6.60 6.23
C PRO A 129 1.19 6.88 4.78
N VAL A 130 0.24 6.09 4.28
CA VAL A 130 -0.42 6.32 2.99
C VAL A 130 -1.92 6.33 3.21
N ILE A 131 -2.60 7.29 2.59
CA ILE A 131 -4.06 7.45 2.69
C ILE A 131 -4.63 7.45 1.28
N LEU A 132 -5.53 6.52 1.00
CA LEU A 132 -6.37 6.52 -0.18
C LEU A 132 -7.79 6.80 0.29
N GLU A 133 -8.34 7.95 -0.04
CA GLU A 133 -9.74 8.30 0.28
C GLU A 133 -10.73 7.53 -0.59
N ASP A 134 -12.03 7.77 -0.38
CA ASP A 134 -13.10 7.04 -1.04
C ASP A 134 -13.06 7.18 -2.57
N GLY A 135 -13.35 6.10 -3.28
CA GLY A 135 -13.44 6.07 -4.74
C GLY A 135 -12.10 6.16 -5.49
N VAL A 136 -10.97 6.15 -4.78
CA VAL A 136 -9.63 6.19 -5.39
C VAL A 136 -9.40 4.96 -6.26
N TRP A 137 -8.83 5.18 -7.44
CA TRP A 137 -8.40 4.11 -8.33
C TRP A 137 -6.88 4.16 -8.55
N ILE A 138 -6.19 3.12 -8.10
CA ILE A 138 -4.77 2.89 -8.38
C ILE A 138 -4.66 1.90 -9.54
N GLY A 139 -4.15 2.37 -10.67
CA GLY A 139 -4.03 1.61 -11.91
C GLY A 139 -3.03 0.46 -11.82
N ALA A 140 -3.09 -0.43 -12.81
CA ALA A 140 -2.29 -1.64 -12.82
C ALA A 140 -0.79 -1.31 -12.76
N ARG A 141 -0.05 -1.98 -11.87
CA ARG A 141 1.39 -1.76 -11.64
C ARG A 141 1.78 -0.31 -11.29
N ALA A 142 0.83 0.50 -10.86
CA ALA A 142 1.13 1.83 -10.35
C ALA A 142 1.75 1.75 -8.94
N MET A 143 2.52 2.76 -8.56
CA MET A 143 3.22 2.84 -7.29
C MET A 143 2.78 4.07 -6.52
N VAL A 144 2.44 3.88 -5.25
CA VAL A 144 2.15 4.95 -4.29
C VAL A 144 3.28 4.97 -3.27
N THR A 145 4.07 6.05 -3.28
CA THR A 145 5.25 6.17 -2.41
C THR A 145 4.87 6.60 -0.98
N PRO A 146 5.81 6.53 -0.02
CA PRO A 146 5.54 6.92 1.36
C PRO A 146 5.04 8.36 1.49
N GLY A 147 4.03 8.58 2.33
CA GLY A 147 3.48 9.92 2.62
C GLY A 147 2.44 10.42 1.63
N VAL A 148 2.15 9.66 0.56
CA VAL A 148 1.14 10.05 -0.43
C VAL A 148 -0.27 9.99 0.16
N ILE A 149 -1.04 11.04 -0.14
CA ILE A 149 -2.49 11.10 0.08
C ILE A 149 -3.15 11.15 -1.30
N CYS A 150 -3.93 10.14 -1.64
CA CYS A 150 -4.81 10.16 -2.81
C CYS A 150 -6.19 10.61 -2.35
N LYS A 151 -6.57 11.85 -2.72
CA LYS A 151 -7.88 12.40 -2.35
C LYS A 151 -9.01 11.72 -3.12
N SER A 152 -10.22 11.94 -2.63
CA SER A 152 -11.45 11.27 -3.04
C SER A 152 -11.59 11.22 -4.56
N HIS A 153 -11.84 10.02 -5.08
CA HIS A 153 -12.05 9.74 -6.50
C HIS A 153 -10.86 10.06 -7.43
N SER A 154 -9.67 10.35 -6.91
CA SER A 154 -8.48 10.47 -7.75
C SER A 154 -8.12 9.15 -8.45
N VAL A 155 -7.45 9.26 -9.60
CA VAL A 155 -6.98 8.12 -10.39
C VAL A 155 -5.47 8.25 -10.59
N LEU A 156 -4.73 7.22 -10.19
CA LEU A 156 -3.36 7.04 -10.62
C LEU A 156 -3.35 6.06 -11.79
N GLY A 157 -2.94 6.51 -12.98
CA GLY A 157 -2.90 5.69 -14.19
C GLY A 157 -2.02 4.45 -14.05
N ALA A 158 -2.22 3.47 -14.94
CA ALA A 158 -1.37 2.29 -14.97
C ALA A 158 0.12 2.66 -15.13
N MET A 159 1.00 1.88 -14.49
CA MET A 159 2.46 2.08 -14.51
C MET A 159 2.92 3.49 -14.07
N SER A 160 2.08 4.24 -13.35
CA SER A 160 2.41 5.60 -12.87
C SER A 160 2.89 5.58 -11.43
N MET A 161 3.64 6.61 -11.02
CA MET A 161 4.20 6.72 -9.66
C MET A 161 3.77 8.01 -8.99
N ALA A 162 2.91 7.90 -7.97
CA ALA A 162 2.54 9.03 -7.14
C ALA A 162 3.67 9.29 -6.12
N THR A 163 4.23 10.50 -6.14
CA THR A 163 5.29 10.95 -5.22
C THR A 163 4.82 12.07 -4.27
N GLY A 164 3.55 12.45 -4.35
CA GLY A 164 2.94 13.50 -3.54
C GLY A 164 1.42 13.36 -3.57
N GLU A 165 0.71 14.36 -3.05
CA GLU A 165 -0.75 14.36 -2.98
C GLU A 165 -1.40 14.32 -4.39
N LEU A 166 -2.46 13.53 -4.54
CA LEU A 166 -3.32 13.54 -5.72
C LEU A 166 -4.63 14.26 -5.38
N GLU A 167 -4.98 15.27 -6.19
CA GLU A 167 -6.21 16.05 -6.04
C GLU A 167 -7.47 15.22 -6.23
N ALA A 168 -8.55 15.60 -5.53
CA ALA A 168 -9.84 14.93 -5.64
C ALA A 168 -10.36 15.03 -7.09
N TYR A 169 -11.07 13.99 -7.53
CA TYR A 169 -11.65 13.92 -8.88
C TYR A 169 -10.65 14.23 -10.00
N SER A 170 -9.37 13.89 -9.85
CA SER A 170 -8.34 14.15 -10.86
C SER A 170 -7.67 12.88 -11.34
N VAL A 171 -7.20 12.87 -12.59
CA VAL A 171 -6.46 11.77 -13.21
C VAL A 171 -4.99 12.16 -13.32
N TYR A 172 -4.12 11.29 -12.80
CA TYR A 172 -2.66 11.44 -12.82
C TYR A 172 -2.02 10.34 -13.67
N GLN A 173 -0.95 10.67 -14.38
CA GLN A 173 -0.20 9.73 -15.20
C GLN A 173 1.29 10.08 -15.26
N GLY A 174 2.16 9.06 -15.34
CA GLY A 174 3.60 9.22 -15.53
C GLY A 174 4.45 8.80 -14.33
N VAL A 175 5.78 8.94 -14.46
CA VAL A 175 6.78 8.65 -13.42
C VAL A 175 7.81 9.80 -13.42
N PRO A 176 7.72 10.77 -12.47
CA PRO A 176 6.65 10.93 -11.49
C PRO A 176 5.32 11.30 -12.15
N ALA A 177 4.21 10.95 -11.50
CA ALA A 177 2.87 11.20 -12.03
C ALA A 177 2.48 12.68 -11.89
N VAL A 178 1.89 13.23 -12.95
CA VAL A 178 1.36 14.60 -12.98
C VAL A 178 -0.14 14.57 -13.29
N LYS A 179 -0.88 15.58 -12.82
CA LYS A 179 -2.31 15.74 -13.15
C LYS A 179 -2.45 16.01 -14.64
N ILE A 180 -3.24 15.19 -15.33
CA ILE A 180 -3.47 15.29 -16.78
C ILE A 180 -4.86 15.77 -17.15
N ARG A 181 -5.86 15.56 -16.28
CA ARG A 181 -7.25 16.02 -16.46
C ARG A 181 -8.07 15.81 -15.20
N GLU A 182 -9.25 16.41 -15.16
CA GLU A 182 -10.32 16.04 -14.21
C GLU A 182 -10.93 14.68 -14.58
N ARG A 183 -11.38 13.95 -13.57
CA ARG A 183 -12.18 12.73 -13.66
C ARG A 183 -13.65 13.12 -13.64
N SER A 184 -14.32 12.97 -14.78
CA SER A 184 -15.78 13.06 -14.87
C SER A 184 -16.40 11.68 -14.62
N ILE A 185 -17.31 11.58 -13.64
CA ILE A 185 -18.11 10.38 -13.36
C ILE A 185 -19.51 10.67 -13.90
N LYS A 186 -19.97 9.84 -14.85
CA LYS A 186 -21.33 9.93 -15.37
C LYS A 186 -22.24 9.09 -14.49
N GLU A 187 -23.43 9.60 -14.19
CA GLU A 187 -24.48 8.80 -13.57
C GLU A 187 -24.95 7.72 -14.54
N ALA A 188 -25.42 6.60 -14.00
CA ALA A 188 -26.02 5.54 -14.81
C ALA A 188 -27.31 6.07 -15.44
N GLU A 189 -27.46 5.90 -16.75
CA GLU A 189 -28.73 6.09 -17.47
C GLU A 189 -29.76 5.02 -17.07
#